data_AF-A0A4R9JAD3-F1
#
_entry.id   AF-A0A4R9JAD3-F1
#
_cell.length_a   1.000
_cell.length_b   1.000
_cell.length_c   1.000
_cell.angle_alpha   90.00
_cell.angle_beta   90.00
_cell.angle_gamma   90.00
#
_symmetry.space_group_name_H-M   'P 1'
#
loop_
_entity.id
_entity.type
_entity.pdbx_description
1 polymer ?
#
loop_
_entity_poly.entity_id
_entity_poly.type
_entity_poly.pdbx_seq_one_letter_code
_entity_poly.pdbx_strand_id
1 'polypeptide(L)'
;MVSEKGITTLKLVFTSIDYTKIKIIESALKSQNLRVTTKGEDLDVLNGVIPRHSNLIEVYVADDDFENAINIIETGIEIEDSIEENTFDNKKLNRYESIKKISLKKDKIALLNLLCGILLISNIFFFILFLTQIDKNIKLKNSITNSSIEYDFDNDDNCLRGYSKSNLILLSEECFENNSDIRKYAKYFNFEGILKSEYLNPYNLEFDTIEILYDKFGTKISEFIDFDQDGNYDEWILYDKNGILLKKYKDINKDYRFDESERAY
;
A
#
# COMPACT_ATOMS: atom_id res chain seq x y z
N MET A 1 30.99 -73.82 0.89
CA MET A 1 30.42 -73.28 2.14
C MET A 1 30.48 -71.76 2.07
N VAL A 2 29.40 -71.16 1.58
CA VAL A 2 29.16 -69.71 1.61
C VAL A 2 27.70 -69.59 2.00
N SER A 3 27.43 -69.17 3.23
CA SER A 3 26.07 -69.00 3.76
C SER A 3 25.47 -67.73 3.17
N GLU A 4 24.32 -67.87 2.52
CA GLU A 4 23.50 -66.81 1.97
C GLU A 4 23.17 -65.77 3.05
N LYS A 5 23.50 -64.49 2.80
CA LYS A 5 22.94 -63.37 3.56
C LYS A 5 21.56 -63.08 2.98
N GLY A 6 20.54 -63.60 3.65
CA GLY A 6 19.14 -63.32 3.36
C GLY A 6 18.87 -61.82 3.34
N ILE A 7 18.07 -61.39 2.36
CA ILE A 7 17.51 -60.05 2.28
C ILE A 7 16.49 -59.96 3.41
N THR A 8 16.80 -59.20 4.48
CA THR A 8 15.84 -58.93 5.55
C THR A 8 14.74 -58.02 5.02
N THR A 9 13.56 -58.58 4.75
CA THR A 9 12.34 -57.84 4.46
C THR A 9 11.87 -57.10 5.70
N LEU A 10 11.44 -55.85 5.55
CA LEU A 10 10.92 -55.03 6.64
C LEU A 10 9.39 -54.97 6.57
N LYS A 11 8.70 -55.15 7.71
CA LYS A 11 7.25 -55.07 7.82
C LYS A 11 6.83 -53.92 8.73
N LEU A 12 5.74 -53.24 8.33
CA LEU A 12 5.15 -52.14 9.09
C LEU A 12 4.37 -52.68 10.28
N VAL A 13 4.68 -52.21 11.49
CA VAL A 13 4.03 -52.65 12.73
C VAL A 13 3.19 -51.57 13.41
N PHE A 14 3.49 -50.29 13.18
CA PHE A 14 2.73 -49.21 13.81
C PHE A 14 2.81 -47.91 13.02
N THR A 15 1.72 -47.13 13.02
CA THR A 15 1.66 -45.80 12.40
C THR A 15 0.98 -44.80 13.33
N SER A 16 1.54 -43.61 13.49
CA SER A 16 0.92 -42.54 14.30
C SER A 16 1.42 -41.17 13.87
N ILE A 17 0.58 -40.15 14.08
CA ILE A 17 0.97 -38.73 13.96
C ILE A 17 1.50 -38.16 15.30
N ASP A 18 1.31 -38.89 16.40
CA ASP A 18 1.80 -38.51 17.74
C ASP A 18 3.19 -39.10 17.99
N TYR A 19 4.19 -38.23 18.00
CA TYR A 19 5.59 -38.56 18.23
C TYR A 19 5.84 -39.25 19.58
N THR A 20 5.06 -38.89 20.61
CA THR A 20 5.19 -39.47 21.95
C THR A 20 4.85 -40.95 21.91
N LYS A 21 3.78 -41.32 21.21
CA LYS A 21 3.38 -42.72 21.02
C LYS A 21 4.43 -43.49 20.23
N ILE A 22 4.98 -42.90 19.17
CA ILE A 22 6.07 -43.52 18.40
C ILE A 22 7.27 -43.82 19.29
N LYS A 23 7.71 -42.88 20.13
CA LYS A 23 8.86 -43.08 21.02
C LYS A 23 8.61 -44.10 22.12
N ILE A 24 7.40 -44.20 22.63
CA ILE A 24 7.01 -45.26 23.58
C ILE A 24 7.11 -46.62 22.91
N ILE A 25 6.54 -46.79 21.72
CA ILE A 25 6.57 -48.05 20.95
C ILE A 25 8.01 -48.42 20.56
N GLU A 26 8.79 -47.45 20.07
CA GLU A 26 10.20 -47.67 19.71
C GLU A 26 11.01 -48.13 20.93
N SER A 27 10.79 -47.52 22.09
CA SER A 27 11.48 -47.89 23.34
C SER A 27 11.06 -49.27 23.83
N ALA A 28 9.78 -49.63 23.72
CA ALA A 28 9.25 -50.93 24.09
C ALA A 28 9.81 -52.06 23.20
N LEU A 29 9.93 -51.83 21.90
CA LEU A 29 10.50 -52.79 20.96
C LEU A 29 12.03 -52.92 21.14
N LYS A 30 12.74 -51.81 21.35
CA LYS A 30 14.20 -51.83 21.60
C LYS A 30 14.57 -52.49 22.92
N SER A 31 13.76 -52.35 23.97
CA SER A 31 14.03 -52.99 25.27
C SER A 31 13.99 -54.52 25.19
N GLN A 32 13.28 -55.06 24.19
CA GLN A 32 13.23 -56.48 23.86
C GLN A 32 14.26 -56.88 22.77
N ASN A 33 15.26 -56.03 22.51
CA ASN A 33 16.32 -56.22 21.51
C ASN A 33 15.84 -56.33 20.05
N LEU A 34 14.64 -55.84 19.73
CA LEU A 34 14.16 -55.80 18.35
C LEU A 34 14.77 -54.61 17.60
N ARG A 35 15.19 -54.85 16.35
CA ARG A 35 15.71 -53.78 15.49
C ARG A 35 14.57 -53.02 14.83
N VAL A 36 14.42 -51.76 15.21
CA VAL A 36 13.36 -50.87 14.74
C VAL A 36 13.91 -49.86 13.75
N THR A 37 13.18 -49.64 12.65
CA THR A 37 13.44 -48.57 11.68
C THR A 37 12.22 -47.65 11.61
N THR A 38 12.41 -46.37 11.88
CA THR A 38 11.37 -45.33 11.79
C THR A 38 11.50 -44.58 10.45
N LYS A 39 10.39 -44.42 9.73
CA LYS A 39 10.33 -43.55 8.54
C LYS A 39 9.46 -42.33 8.84
N GLY A 40 9.92 -41.16 8.38
CA GLY A 40 9.27 -39.87 8.62
C GLY A 40 9.90 -39.01 9.73
N GLU A 41 10.91 -39.53 10.44
CA GLU A 41 11.63 -38.82 11.52
C GLU A 41 12.60 -37.75 10.97
N ASP A 42 13.13 -37.94 9.74
CA ASP A 42 14.07 -37.01 9.08
C ASP A 42 13.48 -35.60 8.75
N LEU A 43 12.20 -35.37 9.07
CA LEU A 43 11.55 -34.06 8.99
C LEU A 43 11.85 -33.16 10.20
N ASP A 44 12.63 -33.62 11.18
CA ASP A 44 13.00 -32.85 12.38
C ASP A 44 13.73 -31.52 12.08
N VAL A 45 14.40 -31.42 10.93
CA VAL A 45 15.06 -30.18 10.46
C VAL A 45 14.04 -29.15 9.94
N LEU A 46 12.83 -29.58 9.57
CA LEU A 46 11.72 -28.75 9.07
C LEU A 46 10.70 -28.36 10.16
N ASN A 47 10.96 -28.69 11.43
CA ASN A 47 10.10 -28.43 12.61
C ASN A 47 9.71 -26.95 12.83
N GLY A 48 10.31 -26.01 12.09
CA GLY A 48 9.93 -24.60 12.10
C GLY A 48 8.85 -24.20 11.08
N VAL A 49 8.52 -25.05 10.10
CA VAL A 49 7.72 -24.65 8.91
C VAL A 49 6.41 -25.44 8.77
N ILE A 50 6.32 -26.67 9.26
CA ILE A 50 5.15 -27.54 9.06
C ILE A 50 4.43 -27.80 10.40
N PRO A 51 3.09 -27.67 10.49
CA PRO A 51 2.34 -27.92 11.72
C PRO A 51 2.53 -29.34 12.26
N ARG A 52 2.76 -29.46 13.58
CA ARG A 52 3.07 -30.67 14.36
C ARG A 52 2.14 -31.90 14.21
N HIS A 53 1.08 -31.81 13.41
CA HIS A 53 0.01 -32.82 13.34
C HIS A 53 -0.13 -33.46 11.94
N SER A 54 0.79 -33.20 11.02
CA SER A 54 0.59 -33.53 9.59
C SER A 54 1.53 -34.59 9.01
N ASN A 55 2.53 -35.08 9.76
CA ASN A 55 3.45 -36.10 9.27
C ASN A 55 3.10 -37.45 9.93
N LEU A 56 2.62 -38.39 9.12
CA LEU A 56 2.45 -39.78 9.55
C LEU A 56 3.83 -40.42 9.74
N ILE A 57 4.10 -40.92 10.94
CA ILE A 57 5.34 -41.63 11.25
C ILE A 57 5.06 -43.12 11.27
N GLU A 58 5.93 -43.88 10.62
CA GLU A 58 5.78 -45.32 10.41
C GLU A 58 6.93 -46.08 11.07
N VAL A 59 6.60 -47.15 11.80
CA VAL A 59 7.54 -48.00 12.53
C VAL A 59 7.62 -49.36 11.85
N TYR A 60 8.83 -49.76 11.46
CA TYR A 60 9.12 -51.01 10.78
C TYR A 60 10.05 -51.91 11.61
N VAL A 61 9.86 -53.21 11.50
CA VAL A 61 10.73 -54.25 12.07
C VAL A 61 11.08 -55.29 11.00
N ALA A 62 12.09 -56.13 11.26
CA ALA A 62 12.41 -57.26 10.40
C ALA A 62 11.24 -58.27 10.36
N ASP A 63 11.06 -58.95 9.22
CA ASP A 63 9.99 -59.92 9.01
C ASP A 63 9.98 -61.03 10.07
N ASP A 64 11.17 -61.53 10.41
CA ASP A 64 11.37 -62.56 11.44
C ASP A 64 10.91 -62.12 12.85
N ASP A 65 10.87 -60.80 13.09
CA ASP A 65 10.53 -60.18 14.37
C ASP A 65 9.09 -59.63 14.40
N PHE A 66 8.33 -59.77 13.31
CA PHE A 66 7.03 -59.13 13.12
C PHE A 66 5.99 -59.58 14.16
N GLU A 67 5.81 -60.89 14.34
CA GLU A 67 4.84 -61.45 15.28
C GLU A 67 5.17 -61.09 16.73
N ASN A 68 6.46 -61.08 17.08
CA ASN A 68 6.93 -60.67 18.40
C ASN A 68 6.65 -59.18 18.64
N ALA A 69 6.86 -58.33 17.63
CA ALA A 69 6.61 -56.90 17.72
C ALA A 69 5.12 -56.59 17.90
N ILE A 70 4.23 -57.25 17.15
CA ILE A 70 2.78 -57.09 17.29
C ILE A 70 2.33 -57.52 18.69
N ASN A 71 2.80 -58.67 19.18
CA ASN A 71 2.46 -59.15 20.51
C ASN A 71 2.90 -58.15 21.60
N ILE A 72 4.10 -57.56 21.51
CA ILE A 72 4.57 -56.53 22.46
C ILE A 72 3.69 -55.27 22.42
N ILE A 73 3.25 -54.86 21.23
CA ILE A 73 2.38 -53.69 21.06
C ILE A 73 1.01 -53.97 21.66
N GLU A 74 0.45 -55.15 21.44
CA GLU A 74 -0.88 -55.53 21.91
C GLU A 74 -0.91 -55.81 23.43
N THR A 75 0.10 -56.49 23.97
CA THR A 75 0.21 -56.77 25.43
C THR A 75 0.72 -55.56 26.23
N GLY A 76 1.48 -54.65 25.62
CA GLY A 76 1.98 -53.44 26.25
C GLY A 76 0.97 -52.29 26.38
N ILE A 77 -0.27 -52.46 25.89
CA ILE A 77 -1.36 -51.47 26.01
C ILE A 77 -2.15 -51.64 27.32
N GLU A 78 -2.00 -52.75 28.05
CA GLU A 78 -2.54 -52.89 29.41
C GLU A 78 -1.53 -52.43 30.46
N ILE A 79 -1.61 -51.16 30.84
CA ILE A 79 -1.05 -50.68 32.11
C ILE A 79 -2.21 -50.09 32.92
N GLU A 80 -3.06 -50.97 33.46
CA GLU A 80 -3.62 -50.78 34.79
C GLU A 80 -2.65 -51.46 35.76
N ASP A 81 -1.75 -50.67 36.36
CA ASP A 81 -1.45 -50.78 37.79
C ASP A 81 -0.50 -49.67 38.28
N SER A 82 -0.77 -49.26 39.51
CA SER A 82 -0.24 -48.14 40.27
C SER A 82 1.27 -47.88 40.14
N ILE A 83 1.63 -46.71 39.60
CA ILE A 83 2.91 -46.06 39.91
C ILE A 83 2.75 -45.44 41.30
N GLU A 84 3.45 -45.99 42.31
CA GLU A 84 3.67 -45.28 43.57
C GLU A 84 4.31 -43.92 43.27
N GLU A 85 3.57 -42.84 43.55
CA GLU A 85 4.09 -41.48 43.52
C GLU A 85 5.25 -41.37 44.51
N ASN A 86 6.48 -41.47 44.00
CA ASN A 86 7.63 -40.87 44.65
C ASN A 86 7.26 -39.40 44.91
N THR A 87 7.15 -39.03 46.18
CA THR A 87 6.86 -37.67 46.64
C THR A 87 7.91 -36.71 46.06
N PHE A 88 7.60 -36.11 44.92
CA PHE A 88 8.40 -35.04 44.36
C PHE A 88 8.37 -33.88 45.36
N ASP A 89 9.55 -33.53 45.84
CA ASP A 89 9.83 -32.50 46.83
C ASP A 89 9.01 -31.22 46.55
N ASN A 90 7.90 -31.00 47.28
CA ASN A 90 6.94 -29.90 47.12
C ASN A 90 7.60 -28.50 47.11
N LYS A 91 8.85 -28.41 47.57
CA LYS A 91 9.68 -27.21 47.52
C LYS A 91 10.08 -26.78 46.10
N LYS A 92 10.29 -27.71 45.16
CA LYS A 92 10.68 -27.39 43.76
C LYS A 92 9.49 -26.90 42.93
N LEU A 93 8.31 -27.50 43.11
CA LEU A 93 7.08 -27.13 42.41
C LEU A 93 6.64 -25.69 42.75
N ASN A 94 6.65 -25.34 44.04
CA ASN A 94 6.33 -23.99 44.52
C ASN A 94 7.30 -22.90 44.01
N ARG A 95 8.57 -23.26 43.77
CA ARG A 95 9.58 -22.34 43.22
C ARG A 95 9.33 -22.08 41.73
N TYR A 96 8.90 -23.11 40.98
CA TYR A 96 8.57 -22.97 39.56
C TYR A 96 7.31 -22.11 39.36
N GLU A 97 6.26 -22.33 40.15
CA GLU A 97 5.03 -21.52 40.06
C GLU A 97 5.24 -20.06 40.44
N SER A 98 6.06 -19.78 41.46
CA SER A 98 6.40 -18.40 41.85
C SER A 98 7.24 -17.69 40.78
N ILE A 99 8.19 -18.38 40.14
CA ILE A 99 8.96 -17.84 39.00
C ILE A 99 8.04 -17.58 37.81
N LYS A 100 7.11 -18.49 37.49
CA LYS A 100 6.12 -18.32 36.41
C LYS A 100 5.18 -17.15 36.66
N LYS A 101 4.71 -16.95 37.90
CA LYS A 101 3.90 -15.78 38.29
C LYS A 101 4.69 -14.47 38.19
N ILE A 102 5.98 -14.47 38.54
CA ILE A 102 6.86 -13.30 38.40
C ILE A 102 7.12 -12.98 36.92
N SER A 103 7.34 -13.98 36.06
CA SER A 103 7.55 -13.76 34.62
C SER A 103 6.28 -13.19 33.96
N LEU A 104 5.11 -13.78 34.24
CA LEU A 104 3.82 -13.28 33.74
C LEU A 104 3.53 -11.83 34.17
N LYS A 105 3.96 -11.43 35.38
CA LYS A 105 3.80 -10.06 35.88
C LYS A 105 4.78 -9.09 35.20
N LYS A 106 6.01 -9.52 34.95
CA LYS A 106 7.01 -8.75 34.19
C LYS A 106 6.62 -8.58 32.71
N ASP A 107 6.03 -9.60 32.10
CA ASP A 107 5.55 -9.54 30.71
C ASP A 107 4.42 -8.53 30.55
N LYS A 108 3.49 -8.45 31.51
CA LYS A 108 2.43 -7.42 31.50
C LYS A 108 2.99 -6.00 31.63
N ILE A 109 4.03 -5.79 32.46
CA ILE A 109 4.69 -4.49 32.61
C ILE A 109 5.47 -4.13 31.34
N ALA A 110 6.18 -5.09 30.74
CA ALA A 110 6.89 -4.88 29.49
C ALA A 110 5.93 -4.53 28.34
N LEU A 111 4.80 -5.23 28.24
CA LEU A 111 3.78 -4.97 27.23
C LEU A 111 3.10 -3.60 27.41
N LEU A 112 2.84 -3.21 28.66
CA LEU A 112 2.34 -1.86 28.97
C LEU A 112 3.35 -0.78 28.59
N ASN A 113 4.64 -0.97 28.89
CA ASN A 113 5.69 -0.02 28.53
C ASN A 113 5.86 0.10 27.01
N LEU A 114 5.74 -1.02 26.29
CA LEU A 114 5.79 -1.04 24.82
C LEU A 114 4.59 -0.29 24.23
N LEU A 115 3.38 -0.51 24.78
CA LEU A 115 2.17 0.21 24.36
C LEU A 115 2.28 1.71 24.61
N CYS A 116 2.76 2.12 25.79
CA CYS A 116 3.05 3.52 26.11
C CYS A 116 4.08 4.12 25.16
N GLY A 117 5.15 3.38 24.82
CA GLY A 117 6.17 3.83 23.88
C GLY A 117 5.60 4.09 22.47
N ILE A 118 4.76 3.17 21.98
CA ILE A 118 4.07 3.33 20.69
C ILE A 118 3.16 4.56 20.70
N LEU A 119 2.37 4.74 21.77
CA LEU A 119 1.49 5.90 21.90
C LEU A 119 2.27 7.22 21.95
N LEU A 120 3.44 7.24 22.59
CA LEU A 120 4.28 8.42 22.69
C LEU A 120 4.88 8.78 21.33
N ILE A 121 5.42 7.79 20.59
CA ILE A 121 5.93 7.98 19.22
C ILE A 121 4.82 8.45 18.28
N SER A 122 3.63 7.85 18.36
CA SER A 122 2.46 8.23 17.57
C SER A 122 2.08 9.70 17.82
N ASN A 123 2.02 10.13 19.08
CA ASN A 123 1.70 11.51 19.42
C ASN A 123 2.78 12.50 18.93
N ILE A 124 4.06 12.15 19.04
CA ILE A 124 5.15 12.96 18.47
C ILE A 124 4.98 13.10 16.96
N PHE A 125 4.67 12.01 16.26
CA PHE A 125 4.44 12.03 14.82
C PHE A 125 3.27 12.94 14.42
N PHE A 126 2.12 12.81 15.10
CA PHE A 126 0.98 13.71 14.86
C PHE A 126 1.29 15.17 15.19
N PHE A 127 2.09 15.43 16.24
CA PHE A 127 2.52 16.77 16.58
C PHE A 127 3.42 17.39 15.50
N ILE A 128 4.34 16.60 14.92
CA ILE A 128 5.16 17.04 13.78
C ILE A 128 4.27 17.36 12.58
N LEU A 129 3.32 16.48 12.22
CA LEU A 129 2.38 16.74 11.13
C LEU A 129 1.58 18.02 11.36
N PHE A 130 1.08 18.23 12.59
CA PHE A 130 0.36 19.45 12.96
C PHE A 130 1.21 20.71 12.78
N LEU A 131 2.46 20.71 13.24
CA LEU A 131 3.38 21.83 13.04
C LEU A 131 3.65 22.10 11.55
N THR A 132 3.84 21.05 10.74
CA THR A 132 4.04 21.23 9.29
C THR A 132 2.81 21.82 8.60
N GLN A 133 1.61 21.48 9.06
CA GLN A 133 0.38 22.02 8.51
C GLN A 133 0.21 23.50 8.88
N ILE A 134 0.55 23.88 10.11
CA ILE A 134 0.59 25.30 10.53
C ILE A 134 1.56 26.09 9.65
N ASP A 135 2.79 25.59 9.44
CA ASP A 135 3.79 26.27 8.61
C ASP A 135 3.30 26.45 7.16
N LYS A 136 2.71 25.39 6.56
CA LYS A 136 2.09 25.48 5.23
C LYS A 136 1.00 26.53 5.18
N ASN A 137 0.11 26.57 6.17
CA ASN A 137 -0.99 27.53 6.22
C ASN A 137 -0.48 28.97 6.41
N ILE A 138 0.57 29.19 7.21
CA ILE A 138 1.20 30.50 7.37
C ILE A 138 1.84 30.95 6.05
N LYS A 139 2.58 30.06 5.37
CA LYS A 139 3.16 30.33 4.05
C LYS A 139 2.10 30.67 3.01
N LEU A 140 1.01 29.91 2.98
CA LEU A 140 -0.14 30.16 2.11
C LEU A 140 -0.75 31.54 2.42
N LYS A 141 -1.05 31.83 3.69
CA LYS A 141 -1.58 33.12 4.10
C LYS A 141 -0.66 34.27 3.68
N ASN A 142 0.64 34.14 3.91
CA ASN A 142 1.62 35.14 3.51
C ASN A 142 1.70 35.31 1.98
N SER A 143 1.56 34.23 1.19
CA SER A 143 1.51 34.32 -0.28
C SER A 143 0.26 35.04 -0.79
N ILE A 144 -0.87 34.90 -0.10
CA ILE A 144 -2.12 35.60 -0.42
C ILE A 144 -2.02 37.08 -0.02
N THR A 145 -1.49 37.40 1.16
CA THR A 145 -1.40 38.79 1.66
C THR A 145 -0.28 39.60 1.03
N ASN A 146 0.87 38.97 0.72
CA ASN A 146 1.98 39.57 -0.03
C ASN A 146 1.83 39.36 -1.55
N SER A 147 0.61 39.20 -2.06
CA SER A 147 0.39 39.25 -3.49
C SER A 147 0.96 40.56 -4.04
N SER A 148 1.70 40.51 -5.14
CA SER A 148 2.11 41.71 -5.89
C SER A 148 0.93 42.35 -6.65
N ILE A 149 -0.27 41.78 -6.49
CA ILE A 149 -1.48 42.13 -7.22
C ILE A 149 -2.54 42.58 -6.22
N GLU A 150 -3.19 43.70 -6.52
CA GLU A 150 -4.37 44.23 -5.85
C GLU A 150 -5.58 43.99 -6.74
N TYR A 151 -6.67 43.51 -6.15
CA TYR A 151 -7.88 43.19 -6.88
C TYR A 151 -8.97 44.21 -6.56
N ASP A 152 -9.66 44.66 -7.60
CA ASP A 152 -10.80 45.56 -7.55
C ASP A 152 -11.97 44.92 -8.29
N PHE A 153 -13.17 45.03 -7.74
CA PHE A 153 -14.37 44.46 -8.34
C PHE A 153 -15.30 45.59 -8.78
N ASP A 154 -15.43 45.71 -10.10
CA ASP A 154 -16.32 46.66 -10.76
C ASP A 154 -17.74 46.06 -10.77
N ASN A 155 -18.61 46.59 -9.91
CA ASN A 155 -19.99 46.11 -9.79
C ASN A 155 -20.86 46.50 -11.00
N ASP A 156 -20.50 47.55 -11.74
CA ASP A 156 -21.32 48.04 -12.86
C ASP A 156 -21.14 47.13 -14.08
N ASP A 157 -19.89 46.77 -14.37
CA ASP A 157 -19.54 45.86 -15.46
C ASP A 157 -19.52 44.37 -15.03
N ASN A 158 -19.65 44.10 -13.72
CA ASN A 158 -19.52 42.78 -13.10
C ASN A 158 -18.17 42.12 -13.43
N CYS A 159 -17.09 42.87 -13.20
CA CYS A 159 -15.72 42.50 -13.58
C CYS A 159 -14.76 42.56 -12.41
N LEU A 160 -13.95 41.51 -12.24
CA LEU A 160 -12.80 41.47 -11.34
C LEU A 160 -11.54 41.92 -12.09
N ARG A 161 -10.93 43.03 -11.67
CA ARG A 161 -9.69 43.56 -12.21
C ARG A 161 -8.54 43.36 -11.24
N GLY A 162 -7.41 42.85 -11.72
CA GLY A 162 -6.18 42.68 -10.96
C GLY A 162 -5.11 43.65 -11.44
N TYR A 163 -4.61 44.49 -10.55
CA TYR A 163 -3.59 45.49 -10.82
C TYR A 163 -2.30 45.16 -10.08
N SER A 164 -1.16 45.41 -10.70
CA SER A 164 0.13 45.37 -10.01
C SER A 164 0.19 46.44 -8.91
N LYS A 165 0.49 46.05 -7.66
CA LYS A 165 0.62 46.97 -6.53
C LYS A 165 1.70 48.04 -6.71
N SER A 166 2.74 47.74 -7.50
CA SER A 166 3.90 48.63 -7.63
C SER A 166 3.68 49.80 -8.59
N ASN A 167 2.93 49.57 -9.67
CA ASN A 167 2.80 50.50 -10.79
C ASN A 167 1.37 50.63 -11.32
N LEU A 168 0.40 49.98 -10.67
CA LEU A 168 -1.03 50.02 -11.01
C LEU A 168 -1.34 49.61 -12.46
N ILE A 169 -0.46 48.83 -13.08
CA ILE A 169 -0.69 48.26 -14.40
C ILE A 169 -1.73 47.14 -14.27
N LEU A 170 -2.74 47.14 -15.13
CA LEU A 170 -3.72 46.07 -15.24
C LEU A 170 -3.02 44.78 -15.68
N LEU A 171 -3.16 43.72 -14.89
CA LEU A 171 -2.58 42.39 -15.14
C LEU A 171 -3.64 41.34 -15.46
N SER A 172 -4.87 41.53 -14.97
CA SER A 172 -6.00 40.64 -15.29
C SER A 172 -7.32 41.39 -15.27
N GLU A 173 -8.26 40.99 -16.12
CA GLU A 173 -9.66 41.40 -16.10
C GLU A 173 -10.52 40.19 -16.38
N GLU A 174 -11.41 39.83 -15.47
CA GLU A 174 -12.35 38.71 -15.61
C GLU A 174 -13.77 39.23 -15.42
N CYS A 175 -14.62 39.07 -16.42
CA CYS A 175 -15.98 39.61 -16.40
C CYS A 175 -17.01 38.48 -16.44
N PHE A 176 -18.07 38.64 -15.65
CA PHE A 176 -19.04 37.59 -15.40
C PHE A 176 -20.43 37.97 -15.93
N GLU A 177 -21.25 36.98 -16.21
CA GLU A 177 -22.66 37.19 -16.50
C GLU A 177 -23.42 37.63 -15.23
N ASN A 178 -24.28 38.64 -15.38
CA ASN A 178 -24.98 39.26 -14.26
C ASN A 178 -25.76 38.22 -13.45
N ASN A 179 -25.58 38.22 -12.14
CA ASN A 179 -26.22 37.28 -11.20
C ASN A 179 -25.83 35.80 -11.40
N SER A 180 -24.66 35.53 -12.00
CA SER A 180 -24.11 34.18 -12.12
C SER A 180 -22.61 34.19 -11.87
N ASP A 181 -22.06 33.02 -11.60
CA ASP A 181 -20.60 32.79 -11.53
C ASP A 181 -20.02 32.42 -12.92
N ILE A 182 -20.82 32.52 -13.98
CA ILE A 182 -20.39 32.18 -15.34
C ILE A 182 -19.54 33.32 -15.88
N ARG A 183 -18.29 33.01 -16.22
CA ARG A 183 -17.36 33.97 -16.81
C ARG A 183 -17.67 34.15 -18.29
N LYS A 184 -17.86 35.41 -18.72
CA LYS A 184 -18.06 35.80 -20.13
C LYS A 184 -16.74 35.90 -20.89
N TYR A 185 -15.75 36.50 -20.25
CA TYR A 185 -14.40 36.58 -20.78
C TYR A 185 -13.37 36.80 -19.68
N ALA A 186 -12.12 36.44 -19.98
CA ALA A 186 -10.95 36.78 -19.18
C ALA A 186 -9.85 37.35 -20.08
N LYS A 187 -9.18 38.41 -19.64
CA LYS A 187 -8.01 38.99 -20.28
C LYS A 187 -6.85 39.01 -19.30
N TYR A 188 -5.69 38.57 -19.74
CA TYR A 188 -4.47 38.59 -18.93
C TYR A 188 -3.37 39.34 -19.67
N PHE A 189 -2.68 40.20 -18.93
CA PHE A 189 -1.68 41.12 -19.46
C PHE A 189 -0.31 40.80 -18.85
N ASN A 190 0.75 41.13 -19.58
CA ASN A 190 2.10 41.07 -19.04
C ASN A 190 2.36 42.26 -18.08
N PHE A 191 3.54 42.30 -17.44
CA PHE A 191 3.91 43.39 -16.53
C PHE A 191 4.08 44.77 -17.18
N GLU A 192 3.98 44.85 -18.51
CA GLU A 192 3.98 46.09 -19.29
C GLU A 192 2.55 46.52 -19.68
N GLY A 193 1.52 45.74 -19.33
CA GLY A 193 0.12 46.01 -19.67
C GLY A 193 -0.27 45.56 -21.08
N ILE A 194 0.57 44.74 -21.73
CA ILE A 194 0.32 44.19 -23.06
C ILE A 194 -0.45 42.89 -22.93
N LEU A 195 -1.53 42.73 -23.70
CA LEU A 195 -2.37 41.53 -23.69
C LEU A 195 -1.53 40.30 -24.05
N LYS A 196 -1.61 39.27 -23.21
CA LYS A 196 -0.88 38.00 -23.35
C LYS A 196 -1.82 36.85 -23.71
N SER A 197 -3.00 36.84 -23.11
CA SER A 197 -4.02 35.82 -23.39
C SER A 197 -5.42 36.36 -23.14
N GLU A 198 -6.36 35.85 -23.90
CA GLU A 198 -7.78 36.17 -23.80
C GLU A 198 -8.59 34.87 -23.89
N TYR A 199 -9.56 34.72 -23.01
CA TYR A 199 -10.51 33.61 -22.99
C TYR A 199 -11.89 34.17 -23.19
N LEU A 200 -12.68 33.57 -24.07
CA LEU A 200 -14.03 34.00 -24.39
C LEU A 200 -15.01 32.86 -24.22
N ASN A 201 -16.18 33.21 -23.69
CA ASN A 201 -17.30 32.32 -23.51
C ASN A 201 -18.55 32.93 -24.14
N PRO A 202 -18.63 33.05 -25.48
CA PRO A 202 -19.78 33.61 -26.18
C PRO A 202 -21.09 32.84 -25.93
N TYR A 203 -21.00 31.61 -25.41
CA TYR A 203 -22.14 30.72 -25.16
C TYR A 203 -22.57 30.66 -23.69
N ASN A 204 -21.90 31.41 -22.79
CA ASN A 204 -22.16 31.42 -21.34
C ASN A 204 -22.20 30.00 -20.72
N LEU A 205 -21.21 29.17 -21.04
CA LEU A 205 -21.04 27.82 -20.49
C LEU A 205 -20.21 27.84 -19.19
N GLU A 206 -20.07 26.70 -18.52
CA GLU A 206 -19.21 26.59 -17.32
C GLU A 206 -17.69 26.69 -17.64
N PHE A 207 -17.33 26.68 -18.92
CA PHE A 207 -15.97 26.76 -19.44
C PHE A 207 -15.89 27.74 -20.62
N ASP A 208 -14.68 28.22 -20.91
CA ASP A 208 -14.41 29.09 -22.07
C ASP A 208 -14.30 28.23 -23.34
N THR A 209 -14.82 28.74 -24.46
CA THR A 209 -14.84 28.01 -25.75
C THR A 209 -13.84 28.56 -26.75
N ILE A 210 -13.25 29.72 -26.45
CA ILE A 210 -12.21 30.31 -27.29
C ILE A 210 -11.06 30.77 -26.40
N GLU A 211 -9.84 30.40 -26.77
CA GLU A 211 -8.61 30.91 -26.15
C GLU A 211 -7.72 31.52 -27.21
N ILE A 212 -7.27 32.76 -26.99
CA ILE A 212 -6.37 33.49 -27.88
C ILE A 212 -5.09 33.78 -27.11
N LEU A 213 -3.95 33.45 -27.71
CA LEU A 213 -2.63 33.79 -27.18
C LEU A 213 -1.96 34.86 -28.03
N TYR A 214 -1.24 35.74 -27.36
CA TYR A 214 -0.54 36.87 -27.94
C TYR A 214 0.95 36.79 -27.62
N ASP A 215 1.78 37.33 -28.50
CA ASP A 215 3.20 37.50 -28.23
C ASP A 215 3.46 38.64 -27.23
N LYS A 216 4.74 38.85 -26.91
CA LYS A 216 5.17 39.90 -25.98
C LYS A 216 4.83 41.33 -26.43
N PHE A 217 4.47 41.52 -27.70
CA PHE A 217 4.09 42.80 -28.30
C PHE A 217 2.58 42.96 -28.48
N GLY A 218 1.78 41.95 -28.11
CA GLY A 218 0.32 41.95 -28.24
C GLY A 218 -0.16 41.51 -29.62
N THR A 219 0.70 40.85 -30.42
CA THR A 219 0.30 40.26 -31.71
C THR A 219 -0.24 38.86 -31.48
N LYS A 220 -1.42 38.56 -32.02
CA LYS A 220 -2.05 37.23 -31.94
C LYS A 220 -1.12 36.18 -32.57
N ILE A 221 -0.81 35.12 -31.83
CA ILE A 221 0.07 34.01 -32.26
C ILE A 221 -0.68 32.68 -32.35
N SER A 222 -1.72 32.49 -31.56
CA SER A 222 -2.57 31.30 -31.66
C SER A 222 -4.00 31.56 -31.21
N GLU A 223 -4.90 30.71 -31.69
CA GLU A 223 -6.30 30.65 -31.29
C GLU A 223 -6.75 29.20 -31.20
N PHE A 224 -7.45 28.86 -30.12
CA PHE A 224 -8.11 27.59 -29.91
C PHE A 224 -9.61 27.79 -29.85
N ILE A 225 -10.37 26.88 -30.46
CA ILE A 225 -11.84 26.99 -30.56
C ILE A 225 -12.47 25.63 -30.28
N ASP A 226 -13.41 25.60 -29.34
CA ASP A 226 -14.35 24.50 -29.08
C ASP A 226 -15.66 24.81 -29.82
N PHE A 227 -15.91 24.09 -30.92
CA PHE A 227 -17.06 24.34 -31.78
C PHE A 227 -18.28 23.51 -31.35
N ASP A 228 -18.05 22.30 -30.84
CA ASP A 228 -19.13 21.41 -30.39
C ASP A 228 -19.53 21.57 -28.92
N GLN A 229 -18.83 22.45 -28.19
CA GLN A 229 -19.12 22.89 -26.83
C GLN A 229 -19.05 21.73 -25.83
N ASP A 230 -18.09 20.82 -26.04
CA ASP A 230 -17.87 19.66 -25.16
C ASP A 230 -16.79 19.90 -24.09
N GLY A 231 -16.17 21.08 -24.10
CA GLY A 231 -15.11 21.48 -23.17
C GLY A 231 -13.71 21.17 -23.67
N ASN A 232 -13.55 20.65 -24.89
CA ASN A 232 -12.27 20.42 -25.54
C ASN A 232 -12.17 21.21 -26.84
N TYR A 233 -10.98 21.70 -27.16
CA TYR A 233 -10.78 22.48 -28.38
C TYR A 233 -10.74 21.57 -29.62
N ASP A 234 -11.62 21.84 -30.59
CA ASP A 234 -11.70 21.18 -31.88
C ASP A 234 -10.72 21.76 -32.91
N GLU A 235 -10.33 23.02 -32.74
CA GLU A 235 -9.56 23.76 -33.73
C GLU A 235 -8.40 24.53 -33.10
N TRP A 236 -7.25 24.50 -33.77
CA TRP A 236 -6.08 25.31 -33.41
C TRP A 236 -5.54 26.06 -34.62
N ILE A 237 -5.49 27.38 -34.52
CA ILE A 237 -4.99 28.28 -35.56
C ILE A 237 -3.69 28.90 -35.08
N LEU A 238 -2.67 28.89 -35.94
CA LEU A 238 -1.37 29.52 -35.71
C LEU A 238 -1.17 30.72 -36.63
N TYR A 239 -0.60 31.78 -36.09
CA TYR A 239 -0.32 33.03 -36.80
C TYR A 239 1.17 33.35 -36.79
N ASP A 240 1.64 34.09 -37.79
CA ASP A 240 3.00 34.62 -37.83
C ASP A 240 3.14 35.86 -36.94
N LYS A 241 4.37 36.37 -36.86
CA LYS A 241 4.71 37.60 -36.12
C LYS A 241 4.02 38.88 -36.62
N ASN A 242 3.34 38.83 -37.76
CA ASN A 242 2.59 39.96 -38.33
C ASN A 242 1.07 39.72 -38.20
N GLY A 243 0.64 38.65 -37.53
CA GLY A 243 -0.77 38.27 -37.39
C GLY A 243 -1.38 37.60 -38.62
N ILE A 244 -0.55 37.12 -39.56
CA ILE A 244 -1.01 36.40 -40.76
C ILE A 244 -1.14 34.91 -40.42
N LEU A 245 -2.26 34.29 -40.80
CA LEU A 245 -2.50 32.86 -40.60
C LEU A 245 -1.40 32.02 -41.26
N LEU A 246 -0.72 31.19 -40.46
CA LEU A 246 0.32 30.26 -40.91
C LEU A 246 -0.22 28.86 -41.12
N LYS A 247 -0.93 28.34 -40.12
CA LYS A 247 -1.45 26.97 -40.10
C LYS A 247 -2.79 26.91 -39.38
N LYS A 248 -3.60 25.95 -39.77
CA LYS A 248 -4.83 25.61 -39.07
C LYS A 248 -4.94 24.09 -38.94
N TYR A 249 -5.24 23.62 -37.74
CA TYR A 249 -5.44 22.22 -37.39
C TYR A 249 -6.87 22.03 -36.92
N LYS A 250 -7.46 20.89 -37.25
CA LYS A 250 -8.79 20.50 -36.77
C LYS A 250 -8.71 19.07 -36.24
N ASP A 251 -9.06 18.85 -34.98
CA ASP A 251 -9.11 17.52 -34.39
C ASP A 251 -10.26 16.73 -35.06
N ILE A 252 -9.91 15.83 -35.98
CA ILE A 252 -10.88 15.02 -36.73
C ILE A 252 -11.09 13.69 -36.00
N ASN A 253 -10.08 13.20 -35.30
CA ASN A 253 -10.08 11.89 -34.67
C ASN A 253 -10.65 11.91 -33.23
N LYS A 254 -10.89 13.11 -32.66
CA LYS A 254 -11.37 13.39 -31.31
C LYS A 254 -10.46 12.83 -30.22
N ASP A 255 -9.15 12.92 -30.41
CA ASP A 255 -8.15 12.50 -29.43
C ASP A 255 -7.56 13.65 -28.61
N TYR A 256 -8.05 14.88 -28.85
CA TYR A 256 -7.67 16.11 -28.19
C TYR A 256 -6.20 16.51 -28.41
N ARG A 257 -5.64 16.09 -29.54
CA ARG A 257 -4.28 16.45 -29.97
C ARG A 257 -4.36 16.98 -31.39
N PHE A 258 -3.50 17.96 -31.68
CA PHE A 258 -3.38 18.52 -33.01
C PHE A 258 -2.15 17.96 -33.70
N ASP A 259 -2.37 17.11 -34.70
CA ASP A 259 -1.29 16.47 -35.46
C ASP A 259 -1.12 17.09 -36.86
N GLU A 260 0.08 16.99 -37.44
CA GLU A 260 0.34 17.48 -38.82
C GLU A 260 -0.53 16.78 -39.89
N SER A 261 -1.03 15.57 -39.61
CA SER A 261 -1.99 14.89 -40.49
C SER A 261 -3.37 15.57 -40.55
N GLU A 262 -3.68 16.41 -39.57
CA GLU A 262 -4.97 17.09 -39.40
C GLU A 262 -4.91 18.57 -39.80
N ARG A 263 -3.84 18.95 -40.48
CA ARG A 263 -3.66 20.30 -41.00
C ARG A 263 -4.67 20.58 -42.11
N ALA A 264 -5.53 21.56 -41.88
CA ALA A 264 -6.54 22.02 -42.82
C ALA A 264 -6.02 23.11 -43.79
N TYR A 265 -4.97 23.86 -43.40
CA TYR A 265 -4.27 24.86 -44.24
C TYR A 265 -2.86 25.18 -43.71
#